data_AF-A0A6J4IBW4-F1
#
_entry.id   AF-A0A6J4IBW4-F1
#
_cell.length_a   1.000
_cell.length_b   1.000
_cell.length_c   1.000
_cell.angle_alpha   90.00
_cell.angle_beta   90.00
_cell.angle_gamma   90.00
#
_symmetry.space_group_name_H-M   'P 1'
#
loop_
_entity.id
_entity.type
_entity.pdbx_description
1 polymer ?
#
loop_
_entity_poly.entity_id
_entity_poly.type
_entity_poly.pdbx_seq_one_letter_code
_entity_poly.pdbx_strand_id
1 'polypeptide(L)' 'LVGELRPDNRGGVTVLRGEALVPTPSRSDSHLYADASRARAATGDHRTVPFTAVPYYAWANRDAGQMAVWLRENT' A
#
# COMPACT_ATOMS: atom_id res chain seq x y z
N LEU A 1 1.03 9.01 10.27
CA LEU A 1 0.70 7.66 10.79
C LEU A 1 0.43 7.77 12.30
N VAL A 2 -0.44 6.93 12.84
CA VAL A 2 -0.76 6.85 14.28
C VAL A 2 -0.53 5.41 14.76
N GLY A 3 0.13 5.25 15.90
CA GLY A 3 0.39 3.94 16.51
C GLY A 3 -0.75 3.49 17.43
N GLU A 4 -1.15 2.22 17.34
CA GLU A 4 -2.19 1.63 18.20
C GLU A 4 -1.79 0.19 18.61
N LEU A 5 -1.93 -0.14 19.89
CA LEU A 5 -1.74 -1.52 20.36
C LEU A 5 -2.92 -2.40 19.92
N ARG A 6 -2.63 -3.52 19.26
CA ARG A 6 -3.62 -4.54 18.89
C ARG A 6 -3.34 -5.82 19.69
N PRO A 7 -3.96 -6.00 20.86
CA PRO A 7 -3.69 -7.14 21.74
C PRO A 7 -4.05 -8.48 21.08
N ASP A 8 -5.09 -8.51 20.26
CA ASP A 8 -5.57 -9.74 19.60
C ASP A 8 -4.72 -10.15 18.38
N ASN A 9 -3.79 -9.31 17.93
CA ASN A 9 -2.90 -9.62 16.82
C ASN A 9 -1.68 -10.40 17.32
N ARG A 10 -1.68 -11.73 17.14
CA ARG A 10 -0.50 -12.62 17.15
C ARG A 10 0.58 -12.28 18.19
N GLY A 11 0.18 -12.27 19.45
CA GLY A 11 1.09 -11.99 20.58
C GLY A 11 1.07 -10.53 21.04
N GLY A 12 0.15 -9.70 20.52
CA GLY A 12 -0.04 -8.32 20.94
C GLY A 12 1.00 -7.39 20.32
N VAL A 13 0.69 -6.79 19.18
CA VAL A 13 1.63 -5.90 18.46
C VAL A 13 1.07 -4.50 18.29
N THR A 14 1.95 -3.51 18.30
CA THR A 14 1.60 -2.15 17.88
C THR A 14 1.57 -2.08 16.36
N VAL A 15 0.45 -1.62 15.80
CA VAL A 15 0.29 -1.35 14.37
C VAL A 15 0.39 0.16 14.11
N LEU A 16 0.80 0.52 12.89
CA LEU A 16 0.74 1.92 12.42
C LEU A 16 -0.39 2.08 11.42
N ARG A 17 -1.23 3.09 11.61
CA ARG A 17 -2.35 3.43 10.71
C ARG A 17 -2.20 4.79 10.06
N GLY A 18 -2.77 4.93 8.88
CA GLY A 18 -2.95 6.21 8.22
C GLY A 18 -3.55 6.04 6.85
N GLU A 19 -3.40 7.05 6.02
CA GLU A 19 -3.90 7.05 4.64
C GLU A 19 -2.75 6.84 3.65
N ALA A 20 -3.04 6.18 2.53
CA ALA A 20 -2.13 5.99 1.41
C ALA A 20 -2.84 6.25 0.08
N LEU A 21 -2.08 6.47 -0.99
CA LEU A 21 -2.61 6.70 -2.34
C LEU A 21 -2.43 5.44 -3.20
N VAL A 22 -3.50 5.05 -3.90
CA VAL A 22 -3.48 3.96 -4.88
C VAL A 22 -3.84 4.55 -6.25
N PRO A 23 -3.00 4.34 -7.29
CA PRO A 23 -3.34 4.73 -8.65
C PRO A 23 -4.64 4.07 -9.11
N THR A 24 -5.53 4.85 -9.72
CA THR A 24 -6.75 4.30 -10.33
C THR A 24 -6.34 3.60 -11.63
N PRO A 25 -6.62 2.30 -11.79
CA PRO A 25 -6.27 1.60 -13.02
C PRO A 25 -7.12 2.15 -14.17
N SER A 26 -6.47 2.72 -15.19
CA SER A 26 -7.14 3.06 -16.44
C SER A 26 -7.47 1.76 -17.18
N ARG A 27 -8.75 1.54 -17.45
CA ARG A 27 -9.28 0.26 -17.95
C ARG A 27 -9.09 0.06 -19.46
N SER A 28 -8.44 0.98 -20.17
CA SER A 28 -8.37 0.99 -21.64
C SER A 28 -6.93 0.89 -22.15
N ASP A 29 -6.63 -0.23 -22.83
CA ASP A 29 -5.47 -0.51 -23.68
C ASP A 29 -4.08 -0.44 -23.06
N SER A 30 -3.86 -1.18 -21.97
CA SER A 30 -2.53 -1.31 -21.36
C SER A 30 -1.65 -2.30 -22.15
N HIS A 31 -0.90 -1.78 -23.13
CA HIS A 31 0.30 -2.46 -23.61
C HIS A 31 1.30 -2.62 -22.44
N LEU A 32 2.09 -3.70 -22.44
CA LEU A 32 3.14 -3.93 -21.43
C LEU A 32 4.12 -2.75 -21.35
N TYR A 33 4.33 -2.06 -22.46
CA TYR A 33 5.10 -0.83 -22.55
C TYR A 33 4.25 0.28 -23.18
N ALA A 34 4.27 1.44 -22.56
CA ALA A 34 3.64 2.66 -23.06
C ALA A 34 4.57 3.85 -22.82
N ASP A 35 4.34 4.94 -23.56
CA ASP A 35 5.04 6.18 -23.31
C ASP A 35 4.83 6.64 -21.86
N ALA A 36 5.91 6.91 -21.15
CA ALA A 36 5.87 7.22 -19.71
C ALA A 36 5.08 8.50 -19.40
N SER A 37 5.06 9.48 -20.32
CA SER A 37 4.28 10.71 -20.16
C SER A 37 2.77 10.42 -20.27
N ARG A 38 2.38 9.56 -21.22
CA ARG A 38 0.99 9.10 -21.39
C ARG A 38 0.54 8.22 -20.23
N ALA A 39 1.42 7.36 -19.73
CA ALA A 39 1.15 6.51 -18.57
C ALA A 39 0.90 7.35 -17.31
N ARG A 40 1.73 8.38 -17.04
CA ARG A 40 1.56 9.31 -15.92
C ARG A 40 0.26 10.12 -16.02
N ALA A 41 -0.09 10.60 -17.21
CA ALA A 41 -1.37 11.28 -17.42
C ALA A 41 -2.57 10.35 -17.18
N ALA A 42 -2.47 9.08 -17.57
CA ALA A 42 -3.51 8.07 -17.32
C ALA A 42 -3.56 7.55 -15.86
N THR A 43 -2.47 7.71 -15.10
CA THR A 43 -2.39 7.40 -13.65
C THR A 43 -2.60 8.63 -12.76
N GLY A 44 -3.00 9.78 -13.34
CA GLY A 44 -3.19 11.02 -12.60
C GLY A 44 -4.20 10.91 -11.45
N ASP A 45 -5.22 10.07 -11.61
CA ASP A 45 -6.23 9.85 -10.58
C ASP A 45 -5.76 8.85 -9.54
N HIS A 46 -5.48 9.32 -8.33
CA HIS A 46 -5.22 8.49 -7.17
C HIS A 46 -6.45 8.47 -6.26
N ARG A 47 -6.72 7.32 -5.64
CA ARG A 47 -7.67 7.24 -4.53
C ARG A 47 -6.94 7.11 -3.20
N THR A 48 -7.43 7.82 -2.20
CA THR A 48 -7.01 7.66 -0.82
C THR A 48 -7.59 6.37 -0.25
N VAL A 49 -6.77 5.56 0.42
CA VAL A 49 -7.18 4.32 1.08
C VAL A 49 -6.59 4.22 2.49
N PRO A 50 -7.30 3.58 3.44
CA PRO A 50 -6.73 3.28 4.74
C PRO A 50 -5.58 2.28 4.60
N PHE A 51 -4.51 2.54 5.34
CA PHE A 51 -3.28 1.77 5.37
C PHE A 51 -2.98 1.30 6.80
N THR A 52 -2.50 0.06 6.94
CA THR A 52 -2.03 -0.51 8.21
C THR A 52 -0.69 -1.21 8.01
N ALA A 53 0.34 -0.76 8.73
CA ALA A 53 1.62 -1.45 8.83
C ALA A 53 1.70 -2.28 10.10
N VAL A 54 2.36 -3.44 10.00
CA VAL A 54 2.69 -4.32 11.13
C VAL A 54 4.21 -4.31 11.35
N PRO A 55 4.69 -4.65 12.55
CA PRO A 55 6.12 -4.87 12.75
C PRO A 55 6.65 -5.94 11.79
N TYR A 56 7.83 -5.70 11.23
CA TYR A 56 8.40 -6.59 10.21
C TYR A 56 8.53 -8.04 10.68
N TYR A 57 8.94 -8.25 11.94
CA TYR A 57 9.07 -9.60 12.52
C TYR A 57 7.74 -10.36 12.58
N ALA A 58 6.60 -9.65 12.59
CA ALA A 58 5.27 -10.25 12.65
C ALA A 58 4.68 -10.54 11.26
N TRP A 59 5.39 -10.21 10.17
CA TRP A 59 5.02 -10.59 8.82
C TRP A 59 5.06 -12.12 8.63
N ALA A 60 4.42 -12.64 7.57
CA ALA A 60 4.34 -14.05 7.19
C ALA A 60 3.75 -15.02 8.22
N ASN A 61 3.25 -14.53 9.35
CA ASN A 61 2.53 -15.35 10.31
C ASN A 61 1.05 -15.54 9.93
N ARG A 62 0.54 -14.86 8.88
CA ARG A 62 -0.85 -14.90 8.35
C ARG A 62 -0.92 -15.60 7.00
N ASP A 63 -2.13 -15.70 6.46
CA ASP A 63 -2.36 -16.13 5.08
C ASP A 63 -1.40 -15.43 4.11
N ALA A 64 -0.95 -16.18 3.11
CA ALA A 64 0.01 -15.73 2.14
C ALA A 64 -0.46 -14.43 1.45
N GLY A 65 0.45 -13.47 1.30
CA GLY A 65 0.16 -12.18 0.68
C GLY A 65 1.40 -11.33 0.46
N GLN A 66 1.25 -10.29 -0.35
CA GLN A 66 2.33 -9.37 -0.70
C GLN A 66 2.83 -8.58 0.52
N MET A 67 4.11 -8.18 0.48
CA MET A 67 4.75 -7.36 1.51
C MET A 67 5.84 -6.49 0.90
N ALA A 68 5.94 -5.26 1.42
CA ALA A 68 7.02 -4.34 1.17
C ALA A 68 7.39 -3.63 2.48
N VAL A 69 8.68 -3.35 2.66
CA VAL A 69 9.19 -2.52 3.77
C VAL A 69 9.29 -1.07 3.32
N TRP A 70 9.83 -0.86 2.12
CA TRP A 70 9.98 0.45 1.52
C TRP A 70 8.78 0.75 0.61
N LEU A 71 8.07 1.82 0.94
CA LEU A 71 6.94 2.32 0.17
C LEU A 71 7.34 3.63 -0.52
N ARG A 72 6.69 3.90 -1.65
CA ARG A 72 6.87 5.19 -2.33
C ARG A 72 6.31 6.31 -1.44
N GLU A 73 7.07 7.39 -1.34
CA GLU A 73 6.60 8.60 -0.70
C GLU A 73 5.66 9.38 -1.62
N ASN A 74 4.75 10.15 -1.01
CA ASN A 74 3.89 11.10 -1.70
C ASN A 74 4.53 12.50 -1.65
N THR A 75 5.54 12.72 -2.49
CA THR A 75 6.27 13.99 -2.64
C THR A 75 6.26 14.43 -4.09
#